data_AF-A0AAV8AB50-F1
#
_entry.id   AF-A0AAV8AB50-F1
#
_cell.length_a   1.000
_cell.length_b   1.000
_cell.length_c   1.000
_cell.angle_alpha   90.00
_cell.angle_beta   90.00
_cell.angle_gamma   90.00
#
_symmetry.space_group_name_H-M   'P 1'
#
loop_
_entity.id
_entity.type
_entity.pdbx_description
1 polymer ?
#
loop_
_entity_poly.entity_id
_entity_poly.type
_entity_poly.pdbx_seq_one_letter_code
_entity_poly.pdbx_strand_id
1 'polypeptide(L)'
;MSQKKDKEKVTYPHLVDVNWRVDVVISSGVLSRVLKPVIMMQMILSDGQVKQFEVSVDKFQEMRYNVAKVISEMQNIEKMPVLKILDL
;
A
#
# COMPACT_ATOMS: atom_id res chain seq x y z
N MET A 1 -11.87 -9.71 42.75
CA MET A 1 -11.49 -10.43 41.52
C MET A 1 -11.78 -9.53 40.34
N SER A 2 -10.76 -9.31 39.52
CA SER A 2 -10.68 -8.25 38.52
C SER A 2 -11.45 -8.63 37.25
N GLN A 3 -12.32 -7.74 36.77
CA GLN A 3 -12.70 -7.71 35.36
C GLN A 3 -12.45 -6.30 34.84
N LYS A 4 -11.28 -6.12 34.22
CA LYS A 4 -10.94 -4.92 33.47
C LYS A 4 -11.65 -5.08 32.11
N LYS A 5 -12.75 -4.36 31.93
CA LYS A 5 -13.46 -4.26 30.65
C LYS A 5 -12.56 -3.46 29.70
N ASP A 6 -11.90 -4.15 28.78
CA ASP A 6 -11.16 -3.49 27.71
C ASP A 6 -12.15 -2.68 26.87
N LYS A 7 -11.92 -1.36 26.82
CA LYS A 7 -12.68 -0.46 25.95
C LYS A 7 -12.39 -0.86 24.50
N GLU A 8 -13.39 -1.38 23.79
CA GLU A 8 -13.31 -1.58 22.34
C GLU A 8 -12.94 -0.26 21.66
N LYS A 9 -11.68 -0.13 21.22
CA LYS A 9 -11.25 0.95 20.35
C LYS A 9 -11.83 0.66 18.97
N VAL A 10 -12.59 1.60 18.43
CA VAL A 10 -13.02 1.55 17.01
C VAL A 10 -11.77 1.71 16.15
N THR A 11 -11.38 0.63 15.48
CA THR A 11 -10.22 0.60 14.57
C THR A 11 -10.69 0.32 13.16
N TYR A 12 -10.16 1.06 12.18
CA TYR A 12 -10.34 0.72 10.77
C TYR A 12 -9.42 -0.43 10.38
N PRO A 13 -9.82 -1.27 9.41
CA PRO A 13 -8.91 -2.24 8.80
C PRO A 13 -7.68 -1.52 8.28
N HIS A 14 -6.51 -1.99 8.67
CA HIS A 14 -5.23 -1.48 8.19
C HIS A 14 -4.57 -2.49 7.27
N LEU A 15 -3.62 -2.00 6.48
CA LEU A 15 -2.85 -2.81 5.55
C LEU A 15 -1.84 -3.65 6.34
N VAL A 16 -1.90 -4.97 6.19
CA VAL A 16 -0.98 -5.91 6.83
C VAL A 16 0.15 -6.28 5.86
N ASP A 17 -0.19 -6.57 4.60
CA ASP A 17 0.79 -6.97 3.60
C ASP A 17 0.37 -6.55 2.19
N VAL A 18 1.37 -6.35 1.31
CA VAL A 18 1.18 -6.04 -0.11
C VAL A 18 2.13 -6.87 -0.95
N ASN A 19 1.57 -7.73 -1.79
CA ASN A 19 2.30 -8.53 -2.77
C ASN A 19 1.99 -8.04 -4.19
N TRP A 20 2.99 -7.99 -5.06
CA TRP A 20 2.79 -7.62 -6.46
C TRP A 20 3.66 -8.47 -7.39
N ARG A 21 3.16 -8.71 -8.60
CA ARG A 21 3.91 -9.36 -9.68
C ARG A 21 3.67 -8.64 -11.00
N VAL A 22 4.67 -8.66 -11.87
CA VAL A 22 4.61 -8.08 -13.22
C VAL A 22 4.59 -9.22 -14.22
N ASP A 23 3.46 -9.35 -14.91
CA ASP A 23 3.24 -10.34 -15.94
C ASP A 23 3.57 -9.69 -17.31
N VAL A 24 4.47 -10.29 -18.09
CA VAL A 24 4.87 -9.80 -19.42
C VAL A 24 4.51 -10.85 -20.47
N VAL A 25 3.63 -10.47 -21.40
CA VAL A 25 3.29 -11.33 -22.55
C VAL A 25 4.26 -11.05 -23.69
N ILE A 26 4.93 -12.10 -24.19
CA ILE A 26 5.86 -12.03 -25.32
C ILE A 26 5.21 -12.72 -26.51
N SER A 27 4.94 -11.98 -27.59
CA SER A 27 4.48 -12.54 -28.88
C SER A 27 5.58 -12.39 -29.93
N SER A 28 5.97 -13.51 -30.55
CA SER A 28 7.06 -13.58 -31.54
C SER A 28 6.59 -13.57 -33.01
N GLY A 29 5.36 -13.12 -33.28
CA GLY A 29 4.79 -13.04 -34.63
C GLY A 29 5.05 -11.71 -35.36
N VAL A 30 5.07 -11.75 -36.70
CA VAL A 30 5.42 -10.65 -37.61
C VAL A 30 4.53 -9.39 -37.48
N LEU A 31 3.38 -9.48 -36.81
CA LEU A 31 2.38 -8.40 -36.76
C LEU A 31 2.10 -7.79 -35.37
N SER A 32 2.71 -8.23 -34.26
CA SER A 32 2.45 -7.59 -32.97
C SER A 32 3.52 -7.85 -31.91
N ARG A 33 4.52 -6.96 -31.82
CA ARG A 33 5.38 -6.84 -30.62
C ARG A 33 4.63 -6.08 -29.53
N VAL A 34 3.55 -6.65 -28.99
CA VAL A 34 2.86 -6.04 -27.84
C VAL A 34 3.42 -6.66 -26.57
N LEU A 35 4.52 -6.08 -26.07
CA LEU A 35 4.95 -6.24 -24.68
C LEU A 35 4.04 -5.35 -23.84
N LYS A 36 2.81 -5.81 -23.51
CA LYS A 36 1.95 -5.09 -22.57
C LYS A 36 2.17 -5.66 -21.17
N PRO A 37 3.00 -5.03 -20.33
CA PRO A 37 3.13 -5.43 -18.95
C PRO A 37 1.82 -5.19 -18.20
N VAL A 38 1.41 -6.18 -17.43
CA VAL A 38 0.26 -6.13 -16.54
C VAL A 38 0.75 -6.37 -15.12
N ILE A 39 0.32 -5.58 -14.15
CA ILE A 39 0.72 -5.75 -12.75
C ILE A 39 -0.46 -6.31 -11.98
N MET A 40 -0.29 -7.50 -11.40
CA MET A 40 -1.28 -8.07 -10.48
C MET A 40 -0.86 -7.71 -9.06
N MET A 41 -1.74 -7.04 -8.32
CA MET A 41 -1.52 -6.66 -6.93
C MET A 41 -2.45 -7.43 -5.99
N GLN A 42 -1.94 -7.75 -4.81
CA GLN A 42 -2.67 -8.35 -3.70
C GLN A 42 -2.42 -7.54 -2.42
N MET A 43 -3.49 -7.20 -1.72
CA MET A 43 -3.45 -6.56 -0.40
C MET A 43 -4.10 -7.47 0.63
N ILE A 44 -3.42 -7.66 1.76
CA ILE A 44 -3.93 -8.37 2.93
C ILE A 44 -4.27 -7.32 3.98
N LEU A 45 -5.52 -7.30 4.44
CA LEU A 45 -6.01 -6.36 5.45
C LEU A 45 -6.12 -7.04 6.81
N SER A 46 -6.11 -6.24 7.87
CA SER A 46 -6.13 -6.72 9.26
C SER A 46 -7.45 -7.40 9.67
N ASP A 47 -8.51 -7.20 8.89
CA ASP A 47 -9.80 -7.87 9.05
C ASP A 47 -9.86 -9.24 8.33
N GLY A 48 -8.73 -9.69 7.80
CA GLY A 48 -8.61 -10.96 7.05
C GLY A 48 -9.04 -10.85 5.59
N GLN A 49 -9.49 -9.69 5.12
CA GLN A 49 -9.84 -9.52 3.71
C GLN A 49 -8.59 -9.50 2.83
N VAL A 50 -8.65 -10.25 1.73
CA VAL A 50 -7.63 -10.25 0.68
C VAL A 50 -8.21 -9.63 -0.57
N LYS A 51 -7.62 -8.54 -1.05
CA LYS A 51 -8.04 -7.83 -2.27
C LYS A 51 -7.02 -8.04 -3.37
N GLN A 52 -7.45 -8.58 -4.51
CA GLN A 52 -6.62 -8.77 -5.70
C GLN A 52 -7.18 -7.96 -6.87
N PHE A 53 -6.31 -7.24 -7.57
CA PHE A 53 -6.71 -6.39 -8.68
C PHE A 53 -5.55 -6.14 -9.65
N GLU A 54 -5.91 -5.84 -10.89
CA GLU A 54 -4.97 -5.46 -11.94
C GLU A 54 -4.67 -3.96 -11.87
N VAL A 55 -3.40 -3.62 -12.06
CA VAL A 55 -2.90 -2.25 -12.09
C VAL A 55 -2.09 -2.04 -13.36
N SER A 56 -2.36 -0.94 -14.07
CA SER A 56 -1.52 -0.53 -15.19
C SER A 56 -0.15 -0.06 -14.67
N VAL A 57 0.89 -0.18 -15.50
CA VAL A 57 2.24 0.27 -15.12
C VAL A 57 2.24 1.75 -14.69
N ASP A 58 1.53 2.61 -15.42
CA ASP A 58 1.46 4.05 -15.10
C ASP A 58 0.89 4.30 -13.70
N LYS A 59 -0.21 3.62 -13.34
CA LYS A 59 -0.83 3.76 -12.02
C LYS A 59 0.00 3.16 -10.90
N PHE A 60 0.75 2.09 -11.19
CA PHE A 60 1.70 1.55 -10.24
C PHE A 60 2.86 2.53 -9.95
N GLN A 61 3.39 3.20 -10.98
CA GLN A 61 4.43 4.22 -10.79
C GLN A 61 3.90 5.44 -10.01
N GLU A 62 2.69 5.90 -10.32
CA GLU A 62 2.02 6.97 -9.58
C GLU A 62 1.84 6.58 -8.10
N MET A 63 1.36 5.37 -7.83
CA MET A 63 1.22 4.86 -6.46
C MET A 63 2.56 4.86 -5.73
N ARG A 64 3.64 4.36 -6.35
CA ARG A 64 4.99 4.35 -5.77
C ARG A 64 5.47 5.75 -5.40
N TYR A 65 5.28 6.71 -6.31
CA TYR A 65 5.64 8.10 -6.06
C TYR A 65 4.85 8.68 -4.89
N ASN A 66 3.53 8.49 -4.87
CA ASN A 66 2.66 9.00 -3.82
C ASN A 66 3.00 8.41 -2.44
N VAL A 67 3.30 7.11 -2.37
CA VAL A 67 3.74 6.47 -1.11
C VAL A 67 5.06 7.08 -0.63
N ALA A 68 6.06 7.21 -1.50
CA ALA A 68 7.34 7.82 -1.14
C ALA A 68 7.18 9.28 -0.68
N LYS A 69 6.30 10.03 -1.34
CA LYS A 69 5.98 11.42 -0.98
C LYS A 69 5.37 11.50 0.42
N VAL A 70 4.33 10.69 0.70
CA VAL A 70 3.69 10.66 2.01
C VAL A 70 4.68 10.29 3.11
N ILE A 71 5.53 9.29 2.89
CA ILE A 71 6.57 8.91 3.86
C ILE A 71 7.55 10.08 4.10
N SER A 72 7.96 10.77 3.04
CA SER A 72 8.86 11.92 3.15
C SER A 72 8.22 13.07 3.91
N GLU A 73 6.94 13.34 3.66
CA GLU A 73 6.15 14.34 4.38
C GLU A 73 5.98 13.97 5.87
N MET A 74 5.68 12.71 6.17
CA MET A 74 5.61 12.20 7.56
C MET A 74 6.93 12.39 8.30
N GLN A 75 8.06 12.05 7.66
CA GLN A 75 9.39 12.27 8.24
C GLN A 75 9.71 13.74 8.47
N ASN A 76 9.25 14.63 7.59
CA ASN A 76 9.44 16.07 7.75
C ASN A 76 8.59 16.61 8.91
N ILE A 77 7.38 16.10 9.08
CA ILE A 77 6.49 16.42 10.18
C ILE A 77 7.12 15.99 11.52
N GLU A 78 7.64 14.76 11.63
CA GLU A 78 8.31 14.25 12.84
C GLU A 78 9.52 15.09 13.28
N LYS A 79 10.21 15.73 12.33
CA LYS A 79 11.34 16.62 12.62
C LYS A 79 10.91 17.99 13.17
N MET A 80 9.64 18.36 13.06
CA MET A 80 9.14 19.64 13.56
C MET A 80 9.07 19.63 15.10
N PRO A 81 9.65 20.62 15.80
CA PRO A 81 9.72 20.64 17.26
C PRO A 81 8.36 20.67 17.95
N VAL A 82 7.33 21.21 17.28
CA VAL A 82 5.98 21.39 17.85
C VAL A 82 5.32 20.06 18.25
N LEU A 83 5.64 18.96 17.56
CA LEU A 83 5.08 17.65 17.89
C LEU A 83 5.72 17.02 19.12
N LYS A 84 6.99 17.32 19.42
CA LYS A 84 7.68 16.84 20.63
C LYS A 84 7.11 17.43 21.93
N ILE A 85 6.36 18.53 21.84
CA ILE A 85 5.79 19.24 22.99
C ILE A 85 4.48 18.55 23.47
N LEU A 86 3.86 17.74 22.62
CA LEU A 86 2.58 17.07 22.89
C LEU A 86 2.72 15.66 23.52
N ASP A 87 3.95 15.17 23.70
CA ASP A 87 4.23 13.89 24.37
C ASP A 87 4.33 14.00 25.92
N LEU A 88 3.67 15.00 26.54
CA LEU A 88 3.58 15.19 28.01
C LEU A 88 2.39 14.46 28.63
#